data_AF-A0A6V7KQX9-F1
#
_entry.id   AF-A0A6V7KQX9-F1
#
_cell.length_a   1.000
_cell.length_b   1.000
_cell.length_c   1.000
_cell.angle_alpha   90.00
_cell.angle_beta   90.00
_cell.angle_gamma   90.00
#
_symmetry.space_group_name_H-M   'P 1'
#
loop_
_entity.id
_entity.type
_entity.pdbx_description
1 polymer ?
#
loop_
_entity_poly.entity_id
_entity_poly.type
_entity_poly.pdbx_seq_one_letter_code
_entity_poly.pdbx_strand_id
1 'polypeptide(L)'
;TSFRKNKTKTEESSASSSEDEDSLTVSYKSKRTTEIEGPRDQGATAILETETETDRDAQAIFEKAQKINEELEGKEDDKVYRGLNNYAQYYKKKDTAAGNASSGMVRKGPIRAPANLRATVRWDYQPDICKDYKETGFCGFGDSCKFLHDRSDYKLGWQLERETASGDFNHSGDEDDKKYEIDSDDESLPFKCFICRESFTDPVVT
;
A
#
# COMPACT_ATOMS: atom_id res chain seq x y z
N THR A 1 -22.20 36.83 -31.30
CA THR A 1 -20.98 36.04 -31.53
C THR A 1 -21.27 34.60 -31.16
N SER A 2 -21.39 33.74 -32.17
CA SER A 2 -21.95 32.38 -32.07
C SER A 2 -21.02 31.40 -31.36
N PHE A 3 -21.53 30.70 -30.36
CA PHE A 3 -20.92 29.46 -29.83
C PHE A 3 -21.54 28.25 -30.53
N ARG A 4 -20.71 27.52 -31.29
CA ARG A 4 -21.07 26.26 -31.96
C ARG A 4 -21.23 25.16 -30.91
N LYS A 5 -22.43 24.58 -30.77
CA LYS A 5 -22.66 23.30 -30.07
C LYS A 5 -22.56 22.17 -31.10
N ASN A 6 -21.54 21.33 -30.97
CA ASN A 6 -21.47 20.05 -31.70
C ASN A 6 -22.54 19.11 -31.16
N LYS A 7 -23.54 18.81 -32.00
CA LYS A 7 -24.59 17.83 -31.75
C LYS A 7 -24.19 16.56 -32.49
N THR A 8 -23.62 15.58 -31.80
CA THR A 8 -23.40 14.23 -32.35
C THR A 8 -24.77 13.57 -32.54
N LYS A 9 -25.12 13.32 -33.80
CA LYS A 9 -26.27 12.50 -34.19
C LYS A 9 -26.01 11.06 -33.74
N THR A 10 -26.88 10.53 -32.89
CA THR A 10 -27.01 9.09 -32.68
C THR A 10 -28.15 8.65 -33.57
N GLU A 11 -27.86 7.83 -34.58
CA GLU A 11 -28.85 7.35 -35.54
C GLU A 11 -29.73 6.29 -34.87
N GLU A 12 -31.05 6.51 -34.94
CA GLU A 12 -32.07 5.50 -34.61
C GLU A 12 -32.11 4.48 -35.76
N SER A 13 -31.56 3.28 -35.55
CA SER A 13 -31.78 2.14 -36.44
C SER A 13 -32.97 1.32 -35.93
N SER A 14 -34.06 1.41 -36.69
CA SER A 14 -35.29 0.65 -36.60
C SER A 14 -35.08 -0.87 -36.62
N ALA A 15 -35.91 -1.56 -35.84
CA ALA A 15 -35.94 -3.00 -35.62
C ALA A 15 -35.91 -3.87 -36.88
N SER A 16 -35.07 -4.91 -36.86
CA SER A 16 -35.28 -6.15 -37.61
C SER A 16 -35.13 -7.34 -36.67
N SER A 17 -36.17 -8.16 -36.64
CA SER A 17 -36.23 -9.44 -35.95
C SER A 17 -35.16 -10.40 -36.48
N SER A 18 -34.23 -10.82 -35.63
CA SER A 18 -33.48 -12.07 -35.81
C SER A 18 -33.29 -12.74 -34.45
N GLU A 19 -33.69 -14.00 -34.38
CA GLU A 19 -33.52 -14.90 -33.25
C GLU A 19 -32.05 -15.30 -33.21
N ASP A 20 -31.22 -14.60 -32.44
CA ASP A 20 -29.81 -14.92 -32.29
C ASP A 20 -29.40 -14.66 -30.84
N GLU A 21 -29.04 -15.75 -30.15
CA GLU A 21 -28.15 -15.85 -28.99
C GLU A 21 -28.31 -14.71 -27.96
N ASP A 22 -29.02 -14.98 -26.86
CA ASP A 22 -29.15 -14.10 -25.69
C ASP A 22 -27.77 -13.59 -25.24
N SER A 23 -27.32 -12.48 -25.84
CA SER A 23 -26.18 -11.72 -25.38
C SER A 23 -26.63 -11.15 -24.05
N LEU A 24 -26.23 -11.82 -22.98
CA LEU A 24 -26.48 -11.45 -21.59
C LEU A 24 -25.78 -10.12 -21.30
N THR A 25 -26.35 -9.04 -21.81
CA THR A 25 -25.87 -7.68 -21.59
C THR A 25 -26.47 -7.21 -20.28
N VAL A 26 -25.63 -7.10 -19.26
CA VAL A 26 -26.05 -6.63 -17.94
C VAL A 26 -26.14 -5.10 -18.00
N SER A 27 -27.36 -4.57 -17.91
CA SER A 27 -27.60 -3.13 -17.78
C SER A 27 -27.92 -2.75 -16.33
N TYR A 28 -27.16 -1.82 -15.77
CA TYR A 28 -27.42 -1.27 -14.44
C TYR A 28 -28.39 -0.09 -14.55
N LYS A 29 -29.63 -0.27 -14.11
CA LYS A 29 -30.63 0.81 -14.05
C LYS A 29 -30.35 1.71 -12.85
N SER A 30 -30.30 3.03 -13.06
CA SER A 30 -30.15 3.98 -11.95
C SER A 30 -31.41 4.02 -11.08
N LYS A 31 -31.22 4.34 -9.79
CA LYS A 31 -32.32 4.45 -8.81
C LYS A 31 -33.26 5.64 -9.08
N ARG A 32 -32.88 6.58 -9.96
CA ARG A 32 -33.65 7.79 -10.33
C ARG A 32 -34.15 8.60 -9.12
N THR A 33 -33.36 8.65 -8.05
CA THR A 33 -33.65 9.42 -6.84
C THR A 33 -33.09 10.84 -6.95
N THR A 34 -33.68 11.78 -6.20
CA THR A 34 -33.18 13.16 -6.09
C THR A 34 -32.06 13.32 -5.06
N GLU A 35 -31.85 12.31 -4.19
CA GLU A 35 -30.76 12.32 -3.22
C GLU A 35 -29.41 12.16 -3.92
N ILE A 36 -28.44 12.96 -3.47
CA ILE A 36 -27.05 12.93 -3.93
C ILE A 36 -26.39 11.65 -3.40
N GLU A 37 -25.52 11.04 -4.20
CA GLU A 37 -24.76 9.87 -3.78
C GLU A 37 -23.75 10.24 -2.68
N GLY A 38 -23.77 9.45 -1.60
CA GLY A 38 -22.80 9.55 -0.50
C GLY A 38 -23.31 10.25 0.77
N PRO A 39 -22.42 10.40 1.77
CA PRO A 39 -22.76 11.01 3.05
C PRO A 39 -23.06 12.51 2.94
N ARG A 40 -24.03 13.00 3.74
CA ARG A 40 -24.42 14.43 3.74
C ARG A 40 -23.32 15.38 4.21
N ASP A 41 -22.39 14.87 5.01
CA ASP A 41 -21.28 15.60 5.62
C ASP A 41 -19.98 15.57 4.77
N GLN A 42 -20.05 15.01 3.56
CA GLN A 42 -18.91 14.89 2.64
C GLN A 42 -17.65 14.26 3.26
N GLY A 43 -17.83 13.36 4.24
CA GLY A 43 -16.73 12.67 4.90
C GLY A 43 -16.07 13.43 6.05
N ALA A 44 -16.68 14.52 6.55
CA ALA A 44 -16.17 15.24 7.72
C ALA A 44 -16.14 14.38 9.00
N THR A 45 -17.07 13.41 9.13
CA THR A 45 -17.11 12.46 10.25
C THR A 45 -16.63 11.06 9.87
N ALA A 46 -15.78 10.96 8.84
CA ALA A 46 -15.21 9.68 8.44
C ALA A 46 -14.48 9.01 9.61
N ILE A 47 -14.88 7.78 9.92
CA ILE A 47 -14.27 6.92 10.93
C ILE A 47 -13.28 6.00 10.22
N LEU A 48 -12.09 5.83 10.80
CA LEU A 48 -11.11 4.88 10.29
C LEU A 48 -11.48 3.44 10.73
N GLU A 49 -12.07 2.67 9.81
CA GLU A 49 -12.53 1.29 10.04
C GLU A 49 -11.49 0.22 9.64
N THR A 50 -10.21 0.58 9.54
CA THR A 50 -9.14 -0.36 9.18
C THR A 50 -8.84 -1.35 10.31
N GLU A 51 -9.15 -0.97 11.56
CA GLU A 51 -8.90 -1.75 12.77
C GLU A 51 -10.14 -2.51 13.24
N THR A 52 -9.98 -3.37 14.24
CA THR A 52 -11.11 -4.07 14.88
C THR A 52 -12.13 -3.08 15.44
N GLU A 53 -13.42 -3.35 15.22
CA GLU A 53 -14.54 -2.57 15.76
C GLU A 53 -14.42 -2.34 17.27
N THR A 54 -14.90 -1.19 17.73
CA THR A 54 -14.76 -0.74 19.13
C THR A 54 -15.39 -1.65 20.18
N ASP A 55 -16.37 -2.49 19.80
CA ASP A 55 -17.03 -3.41 20.73
C ASP A 55 -16.30 -4.76 20.88
N ARG A 56 -15.49 -5.10 19.88
CA ARG A 56 -14.80 -6.40 19.75
C ARG A 56 -13.29 -6.29 19.91
N ASP A 57 -12.78 -5.08 20.03
CA ASP A 57 -11.37 -4.86 20.24
C ASP A 57 -10.90 -5.41 21.60
N ALA A 58 -9.58 -5.56 21.72
CA ALA A 58 -8.98 -6.05 22.95
C ALA A 58 -9.29 -5.15 24.16
N GLN A 59 -9.64 -3.87 23.93
CA GLN A 59 -9.96 -2.92 25.01
C GLN A 59 -11.33 -3.22 25.60
N ALA A 60 -12.35 -3.35 24.76
CA ALA A 60 -13.69 -3.69 25.18
C ALA A 60 -13.72 -5.07 25.84
N ILE A 61 -12.94 -6.03 25.35
CA ILE A 61 -12.82 -7.36 25.98
C ILE A 61 -12.22 -7.24 27.40
N PHE A 62 -11.18 -6.42 27.57
CA PHE A 62 -10.56 -6.20 28.87
C PHE A 62 -11.49 -5.48 29.85
N GLU A 63 -12.18 -4.43 29.40
CA GLU A 63 -13.17 -3.71 30.21
C GLU A 63 -14.35 -4.61 30.61
N LYS A 64 -14.82 -5.46 29.69
CA LYS A 64 -15.84 -6.49 29.99
C LYS A 64 -15.34 -7.46 31.06
N ALA A 65 -14.10 -7.94 30.95
CA ALA A 65 -13.50 -8.84 31.93
C ALA A 65 -13.34 -8.18 33.31
N GLN A 66 -12.93 -6.91 33.36
CA GLN A 66 -12.82 -6.16 34.61
C GLN A 66 -14.18 -6.00 35.30
N LYS A 67 -15.22 -5.60 34.55
CA LYS A 67 -16.58 -5.47 35.08
C LYS A 67 -17.09 -6.79 35.67
N ILE A 68 -16.87 -7.90 34.97
CA ILE A 68 -17.26 -9.24 35.45
C ILE A 68 -16.52 -9.61 36.75
N ASN A 69 -15.21 -9.33 36.82
CA ASN A 69 -14.43 -9.61 38.03
C ASN A 69 -14.84 -8.74 39.22
N GLU A 70 -15.25 -7.49 39.01
CA GLU A 70 -15.82 -6.62 40.04
C GLU A 70 -17.17 -7.14 40.53
N GLU A 71 -18.04 -7.61 39.63
CA GLU A 71 -19.35 -8.18 39.99
C GLU A 71 -19.24 -9.51 40.75
N LEU A 72 -18.21 -10.30 40.48
CA LEU A 72 -17.94 -11.58 41.14
C LEU A 72 -17.23 -11.41 42.48
N GLU A 73 -16.77 -10.20 42.81
CA GLU A 73 -16.06 -9.95 44.04
C GLU A 73 -16.94 -10.24 45.26
N GLY A 74 -16.52 -11.19 46.10
CA GLY A 74 -17.22 -11.57 47.32
C GLY A 74 -18.37 -12.57 47.13
N LYS A 75 -18.60 -13.07 45.91
CA LYS A 75 -19.53 -14.17 45.64
C LYS A 75 -18.82 -15.53 45.70
N GLU A 76 -19.55 -16.57 46.09
CA GLU A 76 -19.06 -17.94 46.05
C GLU A 76 -18.86 -18.41 44.59
N ASP A 77 -18.06 -19.46 44.39
CA ASP A 77 -17.77 -19.98 43.05
C ASP A 77 -18.98 -20.73 42.47
N ASP A 78 -19.70 -20.07 41.56
CA ASP A 78 -20.85 -20.64 40.86
C ASP A 78 -20.49 -21.81 39.92
N LYS A 79 -19.21 -22.10 39.65
CA LYS A 79 -18.71 -23.08 38.66
C LYS A 79 -19.23 -22.87 37.22
N VAL A 80 -19.86 -21.73 36.94
CA VAL A 80 -20.34 -21.34 35.62
C VAL A 80 -19.19 -20.72 34.82
N TYR A 81 -18.88 -21.30 33.66
CA TYR A 81 -17.84 -20.79 32.78
C TYR A 81 -18.26 -19.48 32.10
N ARG A 82 -17.51 -18.40 32.34
CA ARG A 82 -17.78 -17.05 31.81
C ARG A 82 -16.77 -16.60 30.74
N GLY A 83 -16.00 -17.53 30.19
CA GLY A 83 -15.00 -17.29 29.15
C GLY A 83 -13.55 -17.38 29.64
N LEU A 84 -12.61 -17.49 28.69
CA LEU A 84 -11.18 -17.75 28.98
C LEU A 84 -10.53 -16.63 29.79
N ASN A 85 -10.99 -15.39 29.63
CA ASN A 85 -10.40 -14.23 30.30
C ASN A 85 -10.98 -13.97 31.70
N ASN A 86 -12.03 -14.70 32.09
CA ASN A 86 -12.86 -14.44 33.26
C ASN A 86 -12.77 -15.56 34.30
N TYR A 87 -11.65 -16.29 34.36
CA TYR A 87 -11.39 -17.19 35.49
C TYR A 87 -11.26 -16.39 36.79
N ALA A 88 -11.70 -16.98 37.91
CA ALA A 88 -11.69 -16.34 39.21
C ALA A 88 -10.30 -15.82 39.60
N GLN A 89 -10.18 -14.48 39.68
CA GLN A 89 -8.98 -13.82 40.18
C GLN A 89 -9.20 -13.45 41.64
N TYR A 90 -8.53 -14.16 42.54
CA TYR A 90 -8.65 -13.97 44.00
C TYR A 90 -7.84 -12.79 44.54
N TYR A 91 -7.03 -12.14 43.70
CA TYR A 91 -6.17 -11.03 44.10
C TYR A 91 -6.47 -9.81 43.23
N LYS A 92 -6.76 -8.68 43.88
CA LYS A 92 -6.87 -7.41 43.19
C LYS A 92 -5.50 -6.92 42.79
N LYS A 93 -5.28 -6.76 41.49
CA LYS A 93 -4.09 -6.07 40.95
C LYS A 93 -4.18 -4.54 41.11
N LYS A 94 -4.93 -4.02 42.09
CA LYS A 94 -4.99 -2.57 42.38
C LYS A 94 -3.57 -2.08 42.66
N ASP A 95 -3.20 -0.94 42.07
CA ASP A 95 -1.88 -0.28 42.15
C ASP A 95 -0.72 -0.91 41.37
N THR A 96 -0.94 -1.96 40.58
CA THR A 96 0.04 -2.33 39.54
C THR A 96 -0.29 -1.61 38.23
N ALA A 97 0.72 -1.27 37.43
CA ALA A 97 0.53 -0.75 36.07
C ALA A 97 -0.46 -1.59 35.23
N ALA A 98 -0.57 -2.89 35.54
CA ALA A 98 -1.52 -3.81 34.91
C ALA A 98 -2.97 -3.72 35.44
N GLY A 99 -3.20 -3.20 36.66
CA GLY A 99 -4.54 -3.06 37.25
C GLY A 99 -5.24 -1.75 36.93
N ASN A 100 -4.49 -0.67 36.70
CA ASN A 100 -5.02 0.62 36.22
C ASN A 100 -5.12 0.68 34.68
N ALA A 101 -5.02 -0.48 34.02
CA ALA A 101 -4.92 -0.63 32.56
C ALA A 101 -6.21 -0.29 31.79
N SER A 102 -7.26 0.21 32.46
CA SER A 102 -8.45 0.76 31.80
C SER A 102 -8.25 2.19 31.30
N SER A 103 -7.24 2.94 31.79
CA SER A 103 -6.98 4.31 31.36
C SER A 103 -5.67 4.45 30.56
N GLY A 104 -5.76 4.55 29.24
CA GLY A 104 -4.72 5.12 28.38
C GLY A 104 -3.46 4.28 28.13
N MET A 105 -2.29 4.95 28.16
CA MET A 105 -0.99 4.46 27.64
C MET A 105 -0.31 3.38 28.51
N VAL A 106 -0.92 3.00 29.63
CA VAL A 106 -0.40 1.97 30.56
C VAL A 106 -1.01 0.58 30.26
N ARG A 107 -1.93 0.51 29.29
CA ARG A 107 -2.59 -0.74 28.90
C ARG A 107 -1.63 -1.68 28.18
N LYS A 108 -1.66 -2.96 28.58
CA LYS A 108 -0.91 -4.04 27.91
C LYS A 108 -1.77 -4.70 26.83
N GLY A 109 -1.21 -4.88 25.64
CA GLY A 109 -1.88 -5.49 24.49
C GLY A 109 -2.23 -4.51 23.38
N PRO A 110 -2.98 -4.94 22.34
CA PRO A 110 -3.37 -4.08 21.23
C PRO A 110 -4.15 -2.84 21.72
N ILE A 111 -3.64 -1.65 21.35
CA ILE A 111 -4.20 -0.35 21.69
C ILE A 111 -5.16 0.08 20.58
N ARG A 112 -6.30 0.65 20.96
CA ARG A 112 -7.29 1.19 20.02
C ARG A 112 -6.72 2.42 19.33
N ALA A 113 -6.69 2.41 17.99
CA ALA A 113 -6.31 3.57 17.21
C ALA A 113 -7.35 4.70 17.33
N PRO A 114 -6.94 5.98 17.22
CA PRO A 114 -7.88 7.09 17.20
C PRO A 114 -8.78 7.03 15.96
N ALA A 115 -10.10 7.05 16.17
CA ALA A 115 -11.10 6.89 15.10
C ALA A 115 -11.15 8.07 14.10
N ASN A 116 -10.80 9.27 14.56
CA ASN A 116 -11.01 10.54 13.88
C ASN A 116 -9.71 11.17 13.34
N LEU A 117 -8.63 10.39 13.23
CA LEU A 117 -7.34 10.87 12.75
C LEU A 117 -6.86 10.02 11.58
N ARG A 118 -6.50 10.69 10.48
CA ARG A 118 -5.80 10.07 9.37
C ARG A 118 -4.30 10.33 9.50
N ALA A 119 -3.51 9.27 9.59
CA ALA A 119 -2.06 9.39 9.61
C ALA A 119 -1.54 10.02 8.30
N THR A 120 -0.62 10.97 8.41
CA THR A 120 0.05 11.56 7.25
C THR A 120 1.06 10.55 6.70
N VAL A 121 0.87 10.14 5.45
CA VAL A 121 1.78 9.19 4.78
C VAL A 121 2.81 9.98 3.97
N ARG A 122 4.08 9.63 4.13
CA ARG A 122 5.19 10.11 3.31
C ARG A 122 5.92 8.90 2.73
N TRP A 123 6.17 8.92 1.43
CA TRP A 123 7.00 7.91 0.77
C TRP A 123 8.47 8.16 1.09
N ASP A 124 9.14 7.15 1.64
CA ASP A 124 10.59 7.17 1.83
C ASP A 124 11.26 6.51 0.64
N TYR A 125 11.79 7.32 -0.27
CA TYR A 125 12.47 6.85 -1.49
C TYR A 125 13.96 6.58 -1.28
N GLN A 126 14.54 6.82 -0.10
CA GLN A 126 15.96 6.65 0.14
C GLN A 126 16.25 5.20 0.56
N PRO A 127 16.90 4.36 -0.29
CA PRO A 127 17.22 3.00 0.11
C PRO A 127 18.47 2.97 0.98
N ASP A 128 18.44 2.21 2.07
CA ASP A 128 19.60 1.97 2.93
C ASP A 128 20.48 0.83 2.38
N ILE A 129 20.94 0.94 1.13
CA ILE A 129 21.79 -0.05 0.46
C ILE A 129 23.25 0.39 0.54
N CYS A 130 24.14 -0.55 0.89
CA CYS A 130 25.58 -0.30 0.91
C CYS A 130 26.09 -0.07 -0.51
N LYS A 131 26.50 1.16 -0.81
CA LYS A 131 27.05 1.54 -2.12
C LYS A 131 28.26 0.67 -2.51
N ASP A 132 29.23 0.52 -1.60
CA ASP A 132 30.47 -0.20 -1.87
C ASP A 132 30.20 -1.68 -2.13
N TYR A 133 29.32 -2.31 -1.33
CA TYR A 133 28.94 -3.70 -1.54
C TYR A 133 28.15 -3.92 -2.83
N LYS A 134 27.27 -2.98 -3.19
CA LYS A 134 26.48 -3.07 -4.43
C LYS A 134 27.37 -2.97 -5.67
N GLU A 135 28.26 -1.98 -5.72
CA GLU A 135 29.11 -1.74 -6.89
C GLU A 135 30.27 -2.73 -6.97
N THR A 136 30.98 -2.96 -5.86
CA THR A 136 32.26 -3.70 -5.87
C THR A 136 32.12 -5.14 -5.38
N GLY A 137 31.11 -5.45 -4.56
CA GLY A 137 30.92 -6.76 -3.94
C GLY A 137 31.73 -6.95 -2.68
N PHE A 138 32.45 -5.91 -2.28
CA PHE A 138 33.24 -5.90 -1.07
C PHE A 138 32.92 -4.64 -0.27
N CYS A 139 32.42 -4.82 0.95
CA CYS A 139 32.30 -3.73 1.90
C CYS A 139 33.50 -3.79 2.85
N GLY A 140 34.26 -2.70 2.97
CA GLY A 140 35.37 -2.63 3.92
C GLY A 140 34.94 -2.75 5.39
N PHE A 141 33.67 -2.51 5.68
CA PHE A 141 33.09 -2.70 7.02
C PHE A 141 32.61 -4.14 7.27
N GLY A 142 32.62 -5.01 6.25
CA GLY A 142 32.10 -6.38 6.34
C GLY A 142 30.68 -6.39 6.92
N ASP A 143 30.39 -7.39 7.76
CA ASP A 143 29.07 -7.57 8.39
C ASP A 143 28.73 -6.52 9.46
N SER A 144 29.67 -5.63 9.80
CA SER A 144 29.42 -4.51 10.72
C SER A 144 28.81 -3.29 10.02
N CYS A 145 28.60 -3.36 8.70
CA CYS A 145 27.97 -2.29 7.95
C CYS A 145 26.51 -2.08 8.38
N LYS A 146 26.12 -0.84 8.68
CA LYS A 146 24.73 -0.49 9.01
C LYS A 146 23.78 -0.52 7.81
N PHE A 147 24.33 -0.55 6.60
CA PHE A 147 23.58 -0.53 5.35
C PHE A 147 23.43 -1.96 4.81
N LEU A 148 22.34 -2.20 4.09
CA LEU A 148 22.00 -3.50 3.54
C LEU A 148 23.01 -3.94 2.46
N HIS A 149 23.52 -5.16 2.60
CA HIS A 149 24.38 -5.82 1.62
C HIS A 149 23.54 -6.53 0.55
N ASP A 150 23.03 -5.75 -0.38
CA ASP A 150 22.27 -6.23 -1.54
C ASP A 150 22.97 -5.85 -2.86
N ARG A 151 22.90 -6.75 -3.85
CA ARG A 151 23.44 -6.56 -5.21
C ARG A 151 22.35 -6.49 -6.28
N SER A 152 21.07 -6.50 -5.90
CA SER A 152 19.98 -6.32 -6.84
C SER A 152 19.97 -4.92 -7.47
N ASP A 153 19.67 -4.87 -8.77
CA ASP A 153 19.66 -3.68 -9.61
C ASP A 153 18.24 -3.27 -10.08
N TYR A 154 17.22 -3.67 -9.32
CA TYR A 154 15.83 -3.30 -9.61
C TYR A 154 15.63 -1.78 -9.64
N LYS A 155 14.71 -1.35 -10.51
CA LYS A 155 14.29 0.04 -10.63
C LYS A 155 13.58 0.50 -9.36
N LEU A 156 13.88 1.71 -8.91
CA LEU A 156 13.20 2.33 -7.78
C LEU A 156 11.78 2.79 -8.18
N GLY A 157 10.87 2.90 -7.21
CA GLY A 157 9.48 3.31 -7.48
C GLY A 157 9.36 4.60 -8.29
N TRP A 158 10.16 5.62 -7.97
CA TRP A 158 10.16 6.89 -8.71
C TRP A 158 10.64 6.75 -10.17
N GLN A 159 11.51 5.78 -10.46
CA GLN A 159 11.96 5.50 -11.83
C GLN A 159 10.82 4.86 -12.63
N LEU A 160 10.11 3.91 -12.02
CA LEU A 160 8.92 3.28 -12.61
C LEU A 160 7.80 4.30 -12.86
N GLU A 161 7.48 5.13 -11.87
CA GLU A 161 6.47 6.19 -12.02
C GLU A 161 6.80 7.13 -13.19
N ARG A 162 8.08 7.49 -13.34
CA ARG A 162 8.54 8.33 -14.45
C ARG A 162 8.41 7.64 -15.80
N GLU A 163 8.80 6.37 -15.91
CA GLU A 163 8.67 5.57 -17.14
C GLU A 163 7.20 5.37 -17.52
N THR A 164 6.34 5.10 -16.55
CA THR A 164 4.89 5.03 -16.77
C THR A 164 4.33 6.37 -17.24
N ALA A 165 4.79 7.50 -16.68
CA ALA A 165 4.33 8.82 -17.06
C ALA A 165 4.86 9.28 -18.42
N SER A 166 6.10 8.92 -18.80
CA SER A 166 6.65 9.25 -20.11
C SER A 166 6.04 8.42 -21.24
N GLY A 167 5.32 7.33 -20.91
CA GLY A 167 4.83 6.39 -21.91
C GLY A 167 5.95 5.51 -22.48
N ASP A 168 7.19 5.64 -21.99
CA ASP A 168 8.30 4.72 -22.24
C ASP A 168 8.16 3.45 -21.37
N PHE A 169 6.92 3.07 -21.04
CA PHE A 169 6.68 1.74 -20.56
C PHE A 169 7.05 0.84 -21.72
N ASN A 170 8.25 0.27 -21.68
CA ASN A 170 8.73 -0.67 -22.68
C ASN A 170 7.58 -1.63 -22.95
N HIS A 171 6.90 -1.45 -24.08
CA HIS A 171 5.94 -2.39 -24.61
C HIS A 171 6.71 -3.59 -25.19
N SER A 172 7.84 -3.94 -24.58
CA SER A 172 8.52 -5.21 -24.73
C SER A 172 7.82 -6.22 -23.83
N GLY A 173 6.51 -6.40 -24.02
CA GLY A 173 5.99 -7.74 -23.85
C GLY A 173 6.61 -8.53 -24.99
N ASP A 174 7.64 -9.32 -24.69
CA ASP A 174 8.08 -10.56 -25.35
C ASP A 174 8.08 -10.70 -26.90
N GLU A 175 7.78 -9.68 -27.70
CA GLU A 175 7.48 -9.79 -29.14
C GLU A 175 8.37 -8.93 -30.04
N ASP A 176 9.49 -8.42 -29.53
CA ASP A 176 10.50 -7.76 -30.38
C ASP A 176 11.76 -8.62 -30.45
N ASP A 177 11.78 -9.56 -31.40
CA ASP A 177 12.91 -10.44 -31.73
C ASP A 177 14.21 -9.65 -32.04
N LYS A 178 14.09 -8.35 -32.31
CA LYS A 178 15.19 -7.41 -32.56
C LYS A 178 15.98 -7.02 -31.32
N LYS A 179 15.48 -7.29 -30.11
CA LYS A 179 16.16 -6.93 -28.85
C LYS A 179 17.49 -7.69 -28.63
N TYR A 180 17.66 -8.83 -29.29
CA TYR A 180 18.90 -9.60 -29.31
C TYR A 180 19.60 -9.60 -30.67
N GLU A 181 19.10 -8.82 -31.63
CA GLU A 181 19.85 -8.53 -32.84
C GLU A 181 21.01 -7.62 -32.41
N ILE A 182 22.22 -8.20 -32.42
CA ILE A 182 23.44 -7.42 -32.40
C ILE A 182 23.44 -6.74 -33.76
N ASP A 183 22.92 -5.50 -33.82
CA ASP A 183 23.20 -4.62 -34.94
C ASP A 183 24.72 -4.64 -35.09
N SER A 184 25.17 -5.07 -36.26
CA SER A 184 26.57 -5.05 -36.69
C SER A 184 26.99 -3.59 -36.88
N ASP A 185 26.89 -2.78 -35.83
CA ASP A 185 27.32 -1.40 -35.81
C ASP A 185 28.79 -1.37 -35.41
N ASP A 186 29.62 -1.67 -36.40
CA ASP A 186 31.08 -1.61 -36.40
C ASP A 186 31.61 -0.17 -36.24
N GLU A 187 30.82 0.77 -35.68
CA GLU A 187 31.12 2.21 -35.66
C GLU A 187 30.82 2.93 -34.33
N SER A 188 30.80 2.25 -33.18
CA SER A 188 30.73 2.92 -31.87
C SER A 188 32.09 3.06 -31.17
N LEU A 189 33.15 3.44 -31.90
CA LEU A 189 34.33 3.99 -31.22
C LEU A 189 33.94 5.32 -30.53
N PRO A 190 34.11 5.45 -29.20
CA PRO A 190 33.71 6.64 -28.48
C PRO A 190 34.48 7.85 -29.00
N PHE A 191 33.83 8.93 -29.41
CA PHE A 191 34.44 10.15 -30.00
C PHE A 191 35.62 10.77 -29.22
N LYS A 192 35.85 10.34 -27.97
CA LYS A 192 36.93 10.80 -27.09
C LYS A 192 37.66 9.60 -26.52
N CYS A 193 38.98 9.72 -26.42
CA CYS A 193 39.82 8.70 -25.79
C CYS A 193 39.38 8.46 -24.34
N PHE A 194 39.23 7.20 -23.94
CA PHE A 194 38.81 6.84 -22.58
C PHE A 194 39.85 7.21 -21.51
N ILE A 195 41.10 7.43 -21.91
CA ILE A 195 42.22 7.77 -21.02
C ILE A 195 42.29 9.28 -20.80
N CYS A 196 42.36 10.09 -21.87
CA CYS A 196 42.55 11.54 -21.77
C CYS A 196 41.26 12.36 -21.94
N ARG A 197 40.14 11.75 -22.36
CA ARG A 197 38.85 12.43 -22.67
C ARG A 197 38.95 13.57 -23.69
N GLU A 198 40.06 13.61 -24.43
CA GLU A 198 40.30 14.49 -25.58
C GLU A 198 39.99 13.73 -26.88
N SER A 199 39.93 14.46 -28.00
CA SER A 199 39.82 13.85 -29.33
C SER A 199 41.05 12.99 -29.61
N PHE A 200 40.87 11.88 -30.32
CA PHE A 200 42.00 11.02 -30.68
C PHE A 200 43.00 11.79 -31.54
N THR A 201 44.25 11.85 -31.05
CA THR A 201 45.40 12.35 -31.80
C THR A 201 46.32 11.14 -31.94
N ASP A 202 46.50 10.65 -33.17
CA ASP A 202 47.22 9.41 -33.54
C ASP A 202 46.81 8.15 -32.73
N PRO A 203 45.62 7.57 -32.98
CA PRO A 203 45.19 6.35 -32.31
C PRO A 203 46.06 5.16 -32.74
N VAL A 204 46.62 4.45 -31.77
CA VAL A 204 47.33 3.19 -31.98
C VAL A 204 46.36 2.01 -31.84
N VAL A 205 46.37 1.14 -32.85
CA VAL A 205 45.61 -0.13 -32.84
C VAL A 205 46.56 -1.23 -32.40
N THR A 206 46.12 -2.04 -31.43
CA THR A 206 46.81 -3.27 -31.00
C THR A 206 46.16 -4.49 -31.60
#